data_AF-A0A7W2A7D4-F1
#
_entry.id   AF-A0A7W2A7D4-F1
#
_cell.length_a   1.000
_cell.length_b   1.000
_cell.length_c   1.000
_cell.angle_alpha   90.00
_cell.angle_beta   90.00
_cell.angle_gamma   90.00
#
_symmetry.space_group_name_H-M   'P 1'
#
loop_
_entity.id
_entity.type
_entity.pdbx_description
1 polymer ?
#
loop_
_entity_poly.entity_id
_entity_poly.type
_entity_poly.pdbx_seq_one_letter_code
_entity_poly.pdbx_strand_id
1 'polypeptide(L)'
;MPNNKYETDDLGRLKQCAYCQEPNALEDDHEARHCIYCGYSLVNHCTNTNFCGKTVPPNAAYCPYCGTETHFLLSKLVEPKRKKNYIDEIPF
;
A
#
# COMPACT_ATOMS: atom_id res chain seq x y z
N MET A 1 -1.18 1.16 -17.80
CA MET A 1 -0.67 1.68 -16.50
C MET A 1 -1.36 0.90 -15.39
N PRO A 2 -0.72 0.53 -14.27
CA PRO A 2 -1.44 -0.12 -13.17
C PRO A 2 -2.52 0.84 -12.65
N ASN A 3 -3.77 0.38 -12.57
CA ASN A 3 -4.92 1.13 -12.06
C ASN A 3 -4.80 1.34 -10.55
N ASN A 4 -3.86 2.19 -10.11
CA ASN A 4 -3.92 2.72 -8.75
C ASN A 4 -5.08 3.71 -8.70
N LYS A 5 -6.11 3.41 -7.90
CA LYS A 5 -7.27 4.30 -7.69
C LYS A 5 -6.91 5.63 -7.00
N TYR A 6 -5.70 5.74 -6.47
CA TYR A 6 -5.26 6.83 -5.60
C TYR A 6 -3.92 7.39 -6.05
N GLU A 7 -3.79 8.71 -5.93
CA GLU A 7 -2.53 9.42 -6.16
C GLU A 7 -1.69 9.45 -4.88
N THR A 8 -0.37 9.42 -5.07
CA THR A 8 0.60 9.62 -4.00
C THR A 8 1.44 10.86 -4.23
N ASP A 9 1.96 11.44 -3.15
CA ASP A 9 3.02 12.45 -3.21
C ASP A 9 4.40 11.83 -3.50
N ASP A 10 5.43 12.67 -3.54
CA ASP A 10 6.81 12.27 -3.85
C ASP A 10 7.43 11.35 -2.77
N LEU A 11 6.83 11.30 -1.57
CA LEU A 11 7.23 10.40 -0.48
C LEU A 11 6.45 9.07 -0.53
N GLY A 12 5.57 8.87 -1.51
CA GLY A 12 4.75 7.67 -1.66
C GLY A 12 3.58 7.62 -0.68
N ARG A 13 3.16 8.76 -0.12
CA ARG A 13 2.00 8.88 0.78
C ARG A 13 0.75 9.18 -0.03
N LEU A 14 -0.39 8.61 0.35
CA LEU A 14 -1.69 8.93 -0.25
C LEU A 14 -2.00 10.42 -0.05
N LYS A 15 -2.29 11.13 -1.15
CA LYS A 15 -2.70 12.55 -1.09
C LYS A 15 -4.07 12.72 -0.43
N GLN A 16 -4.94 11.72 -0.57
CA GLN A 16 -6.27 11.67 0.04
C GLN A 16 -6.37 10.41 0.89
N CYS A 17 -6.93 10.51 2.10
CA CYS A 17 -7.10 9.34 2.95
C CYS A 17 -8.05 8.32 2.29
N ALA A 18 -7.57 7.10 2.03
CA ALA A 18 -8.40 6.07 1.40
C ALA A 18 -9.53 5.56 2.30
N TYR A 19 -9.43 5.76 3.63
CA TYR A 19 -10.44 5.33 4.60
C TYR A 19 -11.55 6.36 4.81
N CYS A 20 -11.22 7.58 5.24
CA CYS A 20 -12.20 8.63 5.53
C CYS A 20 -12.42 9.63 4.37
N GLN A 21 -11.69 9.48 3.27
CA GLN A 21 -11.78 10.33 2.06
C GLN A 21 -11.39 11.80 2.25
N GLU A 22 -10.76 12.16 3.36
CA GLU A 22 -10.28 13.52 3.59
C GLU A 22 -9.15 13.89 2.61
N PRO A 23 -9.32 14.94 1.79
CA PRO A 23 -8.30 15.41 0.85
C PRO A 23 -7.08 16.06 1.51
N ASN A 24 -7.18 16.56 2.75
CA ASN A 24 -6.08 17.20 3.48
C ASN A 24 -5.50 16.29 4.58
N ALA A 25 -5.39 14.99 4.31
CA ALA A 25 -5.01 14.00 5.31
C ALA A 25 -3.61 14.19 5.93
N LEU A 26 -2.78 15.08 5.35
CA LEU A 26 -1.37 15.31 5.69
C LEU A 26 -1.05 16.74 6.16
N GLU A 27 -2.01 17.68 6.18
CA GLU A 27 -1.86 19.14 6.44
C GLU A 27 -0.41 19.61 6.66
N ASP A 28 0.32 19.87 5.56
CA ASP A 28 1.71 20.38 5.47
C ASP A 28 2.78 19.71 6.37
N ASP A 29 2.49 18.55 6.96
CA ASP A 29 3.43 17.78 7.75
C ASP A 29 4.14 16.76 6.85
N HIS A 30 5.41 17.03 6.56
CA HIS A 30 6.26 16.16 5.72
C HIS A 30 6.66 14.84 6.40
N GLU A 31 6.47 14.71 7.72
CA GLU A 31 6.74 13.49 8.49
C GLU A 31 5.47 12.66 8.74
N ALA A 32 4.29 13.26 8.61
CA ALA A 32 3.02 12.57 8.80
C ALA A 32 2.91 11.32 7.90
N ARG A 33 2.60 10.19 8.53
CA ARG A 33 2.37 8.88 7.87
C ARG A 33 0.95 8.35 8.09
N HIS A 34 0.14 9.08 8.85
CA HIS A 34 -1.22 8.72 9.21
C HIS A 34 -2.13 9.92 8.96
N CYS A 35 -3.38 9.64 8.57
CA CYS A 35 -4.39 10.66 8.40
C CYS A 35 -4.62 11.39 9.73
N ILE A 36 -4.47 12.71 9.74
CA ILE A 36 -4.65 13.53 10.95
C ILE A 36 -6.08 13.45 11.53
N TYR A 37 -7.06 13.10 10.70
CA TYR A 37 -8.48 13.06 11.11
C TYR A 37 -8.95 11.67 11.58
N CYS A 38 -8.35 10.58 11.08
CA CYS A 38 -8.84 9.23 11.38
C CYS A 38 -7.76 8.20 11.74
N GLY A 39 -6.47 8.59 11.73
CA GLY A 39 -5.35 7.72 12.08
C GLY A 39 -4.99 6.63 11.06
N TYR A 40 -5.67 6.57 9.91
CA TYR A 40 -5.40 5.55 8.89
C TYR A 40 -4.02 5.76 8.25
N SER A 41 -3.29 4.68 7.96
CA SER A 41 -1.95 4.77 7.38
C SER A 41 -2.02 5.28 5.94
N LEU A 42 -1.26 6.34 5.65
CA LEU A 42 -1.17 6.94 4.32
C LEU A 42 -0.01 6.38 3.51
N VAL A 43 0.86 5.59 4.13
CA VAL A 43 1.99 4.91 3.48
C VAL A 43 1.74 3.42 3.34
N ASN A 44 2.26 2.83 2.27
CA ASN A 44 2.23 1.39 2.13
C ASN A 44 3.31 0.75 3.01
N HIS A 45 2.96 -0.33 3.69
CA HIS A 45 3.90 -1.07 4.54
C HIS A 45 3.61 -2.57 4.53
N CYS A 46 4.63 -3.37 4.82
CA CYS A 46 4.50 -4.81 5.00
C CYS A 46 3.66 -5.13 6.25
N THR A 47 2.66 -6.01 6.11
CA THR A 47 1.76 -6.37 7.23
C THR A 47 2.42 -7.32 8.24
N ASN A 48 3.53 -7.96 7.87
CA ASN A 48 4.35 -8.72 8.80
C ASN A 48 5.20 -7.77 9.65
N THR A 49 4.57 -7.08 10.59
CA THR A 49 5.20 -6.05 11.44
C THR A 49 6.23 -6.63 12.42
N ASN A 50 6.06 -7.87 12.87
CA ASN A 50 6.96 -8.52 13.82
C ASN A 50 8.35 -8.83 13.23
N PHE A 51 8.43 -9.10 11.92
CA PHE A 51 9.69 -9.52 11.26
C PHE A 51 10.16 -8.58 10.15
N CYS A 52 9.26 -7.82 9.52
CA CYS A 52 9.60 -6.93 8.41
C CYS A 52 9.12 -5.51 8.68
N GLY A 53 7.80 -5.28 8.69
CA GLY A 53 7.18 -3.98 8.97
C GLY A 53 7.63 -2.80 8.08
N LYS A 54 8.44 -3.05 7.03
CA LYS A 54 9.05 -2.00 6.23
C LYS A 54 7.98 -1.22 5.47
N THR A 55 8.16 0.09 5.39
CA THR A 55 7.51 0.93 4.37
C THR A 55 7.99 0.48 2.99
N VAL A 56 7.06 0.33 2.06
CA VAL A 56 7.31 -0.20 0.72
C VAL A 56 6.68 0.74 -0.32
N PRO A 57 7.05 0.61 -1.61
CA PRO A 57 6.45 1.45 -2.66
C PRO A 57 4.91 1.39 -2.68
N PRO A 58 4.24 2.50 -3.02
CA PRO A 58 2.77 2.58 -3.02
C PRO A 58 2.09 1.70 -4.09
N ASN A 59 2.85 1.19 -5.06
CA ASN A 59 2.36 0.25 -6.08
C ASN A 59 2.65 -1.23 -5.74
N ALA A 60 3.30 -1.51 -4.61
CA ALA A 60 3.66 -2.87 -4.21
C ALA A 60 2.47 -3.58 -3.55
N ALA A 61 1.94 -4.64 -4.18
CA ALA A 61 0.93 -5.49 -3.56
C ALA A 61 1.53 -6.42 -2.48
N TYR A 62 2.74 -6.91 -2.72
CA TYR A 62 3.51 -7.75 -1.79
C TYR A 62 4.83 -7.05 -1.44
N CYS A 63 5.31 -7.31 -0.22
CA CYS A 63 6.56 -6.78 0.30
C CYS A 63 7.75 -7.34 -0.51
N PRO A 64 8.60 -6.48 -1.10
CA PRO A 64 9.75 -6.94 -1.90
C PRO A 64 10.85 -7.58 -1.06
N TYR A 65 10.76 -7.51 0.27
CA TYR A 65 11.78 -8.02 1.18
C TYR A 65 11.43 -9.39 1.77
N CYS A 66 10.15 -9.71 1.96
CA CYS A 66 9.72 -10.95 2.62
C CYS A 66 8.54 -11.66 1.93
N GLY A 67 7.99 -11.08 0.85
CA GLY A 67 6.88 -11.66 0.10
C GLY A 67 5.51 -11.59 0.78
N THR A 68 5.40 -11.10 2.01
CA THR A 68 4.12 -10.92 2.71
C THR A 68 3.29 -9.82 2.06
N GLU A 69 1.97 -9.90 2.21
CA GLU A 69 1.03 -8.87 1.77
C GLU A 69 1.35 -7.50 2.36
N THR A 70 0.96 -6.46 1.64
CA THR A 70 1.11 -5.08 2.10
C THR A 70 -0.23 -4.53 2.59
N HIS A 71 -0.17 -3.48 3.40
CA HIS A 71 -1.37 -2.80 3.88
C HIS A 71 -2.26 -2.31 2.74
N PHE A 72 -1.66 -1.81 1.65
CA PHE A 72 -2.43 -1.35 0.49
C PHE A 72 -3.11 -2.48 -0.26
N LEU A 73 -2.52 -3.68 -0.31
CA LEU A 73 -3.17 -4.86 -0.89
C LEU A 73 -4.38 -5.28 -0.05
N LEU A 74 -4.21 -5.40 1.28
CA LEU A 74 -5.32 -5.74 2.17
C LEU A 74 -6.45 -4.70 2.14
N SER A 75 -6.09 -3.43 1.90
CA SER A 75 -7.03 -2.32 1.78
C SER A 75 -7.57 -2.12 0.36
N LYS A 76 -7.23 -3.01 -0.60
CA LYS A 76 -7.69 -2.96 -2.00
C LYS A 76 -7.35 -1.65 -2.74
N LEU A 77 -6.24 -1.02 -2.36
CA LEU A 77 -5.70 0.17 -3.02
C LEU A 77 -4.79 -0.19 -4.19
N VAL A 78 -4.21 -1.39 -4.14
CA VAL A 78 -3.40 -1.99 -5.20
C VAL A 78 -3.87 -3.41 -5.49
N GLU A 79 -3.80 -3.81 -6.75
CA GLU A 79 -4.15 -5.16 -7.20
C GLU A 79 -2.87 -5.99 -7.44
N PRO A 80 -2.87 -7.29 -7.08
CA PRO A 80 -1.76 -8.17 -7.38
C PRO A 80 -1.71 -8.47 -8.88
N LYS A 81 -0.51 -8.50 -9.46
CA LYS A 81 -0.30 -8.84 -10.89
C LYS A 81 -0.15 -10.34 -11.17
N ARG A 82 -0.48 -11.22 -10.21
CA ARG A 82 -0.42 -12.67 -10.43
C ARG A 82 -1.42 -13.06 -11.52
N LYS A 83 -0.93 -13.72 -12.57
CA LYS A 83 -1.80 -14.34 -13.59
C LYS A 83 -2.50 -15.54 -12.95
N LYS A 84 -3.81 -15.65 -13.13
CA LYS A 84 -4.65 -16.71 -12.53
C LYS A 84 -4.30 -18.14 -12.99
N ASN A 85 -3.47 -18.31 -14.02
CA ASN A 85 -3.25 -19.60 -14.69
C ASN A 85 -1.88 -20.25 -14.40
N TYR A 86 -1.15 -19.86 -13.36
CA TYR A 86 0.21 -20.39 -13.13
C TYR A 86 0.24 -21.74 -12.37
N ILE A 87 -0.91 -22.28 -11.94
CA ILE A 87 -0.97 -23.50 -11.11
C ILE A 87 -1.16 -24.78 -11.95
N ASP A 88 -1.60 -24.66 -13.21
CA ASP A 88 -1.91 -25.82 -14.06
C ASP A 88 -0.72 -26.31 -14.91
N GLU A 89 0.43 -25.62 -14.88
CA GLU A 89 1.59 -25.90 -15.75
C GLU A 89 2.90 -26.13 -15.00
N ILE A 90 2.88 -26.32 -13.68
CA ILE A 90 4.08 -26.76 -12.94
C ILE A 90 4.00 -28.29 -12.83
N PRO A 91 4.66 -29.07 -13.71
CA PRO A 91 4.81 -30.49 -13.47
C PRO A 91 5.66 -30.67 -12.21
N PHE A 92 5.07 -31.35 -11.22
CA PHE A 92 5.82 -31.93 -10.10
C PHE A 92 6.66 -33.10 -10.57
#